data_AF-A0AA38UQ57-F1
#
_entry.id   AF-A0AA38UQ57-F1
#
_cell.length_a   1.000
_cell.length_b   1.000
_cell.length_c   1.000
_cell.angle_alpha   90.00
_cell.angle_beta   90.00
_cell.angle_gamma   90.00
#
_symmetry.space_group_name_H-M   'P 1'
#
loop_
_entity.id
_entity.type
_entity.pdbx_description
1 polymer ?
#
loop_
_entity_poly.entity_id
_entity_poly.type
_entity_poly.pdbx_seq_one_letter_code
_entity_poly.pdbx_strand_id
1 'polypeptide(L)'
;MVAHEGYKIGDYWQHITNFEHRANCHPCGVTESMDHVLTECQCPGQQQIWELTEEICTKKGLKWNPPSLGLILGAGIIKPTKLEGQPSDGDARFLRIVMSESAHLVWKLRCERVIKGRDAHTQGEITRRWKKSIEARIELDRLMTTTQFRKRCLSKGLVERTWKNVITDNDNLPDEWTGEAGVLVGRRSGQG
;
A
#
# COMPACT_ATOMS: atom_id res chain seq x y z
N MET A 1 1.45 14.09 -10.86
CA MET A 1 2.86 14.19 -11.31
C MET A 1 3.20 13.04 -12.26
N VAL A 2 2.31 12.67 -13.18
CA VAL A 2 2.54 11.64 -14.23
C VAL A 2 2.79 12.29 -15.59
N ALA A 3 2.69 13.62 -15.67
CA ALA A 3 2.65 14.37 -16.92
C ALA A 3 4.02 14.84 -17.45
N HIS A 4 5.13 14.46 -16.82
CA HIS A 4 6.48 14.79 -17.31
C HIS A 4 7.41 13.58 -17.19
N GLU A 5 8.41 13.50 -18.07
CA GLU A 5 9.44 12.46 -18.19
C GLU A 5 10.38 12.33 -16.97
N GLY A 6 9.93 12.71 -15.77
CA GLY A 6 10.69 12.63 -14.53
C GLY A 6 10.89 11.21 -14.00
N TYR A 7 10.13 10.23 -14.50
CA TYR A 7 10.29 8.83 -14.13
C TYR A 7 11.16 8.10 -15.15
N LYS A 8 12.07 7.27 -14.64
CA LYS A 8 12.94 6.40 -15.47
C LYS A 8 12.16 5.17 -15.94
N ILE A 9 11.29 5.35 -16.93
CA ILE A 9 10.35 4.37 -17.48
C ILE A 9 10.25 4.48 -19.00
N GLY A 10 10.01 3.37 -19.70
CA GLY A 10 9.76 3.36 -21.13
C GLY A 10 10.87 4.03 -21.94
N ASP A 11 10.44 4.95 -22.81
CA ASP A 11 11.27 5.67 -23.78
C ASP A 11 12.48 6.40 -23.16
N TYR A 12 12.40 6.78 -21.87
CA TYR A 12 13.53 7.34 -21.13
C TYR A 12 14.81 6.51 -21.29
N TRP A 13 14.70 5.18 -21.32
CA TRP A 13 15.85 4.28 -21.41
C TRP A 13 16.36 4.07 -22.84
N GLN A 14 15.55 4.35 -23.87
CA GLN A 14 15.91 4.05 -25.27
C GLN A 14 17.12 4.87 -25.76
N HIS A 15 17.34 6.05 -25.16
CA HIS A 15 18.45 6.93 -25.53
C HIS A 15 19.68 6.77 -24.62
N ILE A 16 19.67 5.83 -23.69
CA ILE A 16 20.78 5.58 -22.75
C ILE A 16 21.52 4.31 -23.18
N THR A 17 22.73 4.51 -23.68
CA THR A 17 23.59 3.42 -24.15
C THR A 17 23.78 2.32 -23.11
N ASN A 18 23.56 1.07 -23.51
CA ASN A 18 23.63 -0.16 -22.71
C ASN A 18 22.48 -0.38 -21.71
N PHE A 19 21.49 0.53 -21.66
CA PHE A 19 20.35 0.44 -20.75
C PHE A 19 19.00 0.39 -21.46
N GLU A 20 18.98 0.31 -22.80
CA GLU A 20 17.79 0.32 -23.65
C GLU A 20 16.84 -0.83 -23.33
N HIS A 21 17.39 -1.97 -22.88
CA HIS A 21 16.62 -3.14 -22.42
C HIS A 21 15.64 -2.81 -21.28
N ARG A 22 15.89 -1.75 -20.50
CA ARG A 22 15.03 -1.30 -19.39
C ARG A 22 13.78 -0.55 -19.84
N ALA A 23 13.70 -0.17 -21.12
CA ALA A 23 12.51 0.47 -21.69
C ALA A 23 11.31 -0.49 -21.72
N ASN A 24 11.57 -1.79 -21.87
CA ASN A 24 10.54 -2.79 -22.09
C ASN A 24 10.36 -3.67 -20.85
N CYS A 25 9.11 -4.03 -20.58
CA CYS A 25 8.80 -5.07 -19.63
C CYS A 25 8.98 -6.44 -20.30
N HIS A 26 10.13 -7.10 -20.08
CA HIS A 26 10.45 -8.37 -20.76
C HIS A 26 9.36 -9.45 -20.65
N PRO A 27 8.74 -9.71 -19.48
CA PRO A 27 7.69 -10.72 -19.38
C PRO A 27 6.42 -10.37 -20.15
N CYS A 28 6.13 -9.08 -20.34
CA CYS A 28 4.90 -8.63 -21.00
C CYS A 28 5.12 -8.24 -22.47
N GLY A 29 6.36 -8.08 -22.93
CA GLY A 29 6.70 -7.74 -24.31
C GLY A 29 6.28 -6.33 -24.75
N VAL A 30 5.95 -5.44 -23.80
CA VAL A 30 5.49 -4.07 -24.08
C VAL A 30 6.46 -3.03 -23.55
N THR A 31 6.47 -1.85 -24.17
CA THR A 31 7.16 -0.68 -23.63
C THR A 31 6.51 -0.29 -22.31
N GLU A 32 7.33 -0.15 -21.29
CA GLU A 32 6.86 0.04 -19.94
C GLU A 32 6.27 1.45 -19.79
N SER A 33 5.05 1.55 -19.28
CA SER A 33 4.36 2.80 -18.96
C SER A 33 3.92 2.82 -17.50
N MET A 34 3.55 3.99 -16.98
CA MET A 34 3.08 4.08 -15.59
C MET A 34 1.80 3.25 -15.37
N ASP A 35 0.90 3.25 -16.36
CA ASP A 35 -0.32 2.42 -16.30
C ASP A 35 0.07 0.95 -16.27
N HIS A 36 0.92 0.53 -17.22
CA HIS A 36 1.41 -0.84 -17.29
C HIS A 36 1.98 -1.30 -15.95
N VAL A 37 2.93 -0.55 -15.37
CA VAL A 37 3.59 -0.94 -14.11
C VAL A 37 2.60 -1.07 -12.97
N LEU A 38 1.67 -0.14 -12.84
CA LEU A 38 0.80 -0.05 -11.68
C LEU A 38 -0.45 -0.92 -11.77
N THR A 39 -0.97 -1.20 -12.97
CA THR A 39 -2.31 -1.80 -13.13
C THR A 39 -2.35 -3.02 -14.06
N GLU A 40 -1.39 -3.19 -14.97
CA GLU A 40 -1.48 -4.21 -16.05
C GLU A 40 -0.34 -5.26 -16.02
N CYS A 41 0.76 -4.96 -15.33
CA CYS A 41 2.00 -5.75 -15.40
C CYS A 41 1.81 -7.18 -14.91
N GLN A 42 2.14 -8.18 -15.72
CA GLN A 42 2.06 -9.60 -15.35
C GLN A 42 3.26 -10.10 -14.53
N CYS A 43 4.12 -9.18 -14.13
CA CYS A 43 5.32 -9.53 -13.40
C CYS A 43 4.98 -9.80 -11.92
N PRO A 44 5.74 -10.68 -11.25
CA PRO A 44 5.48 -11.00 -9.84
C PRO A 44 5.41 -9.74 -8.97
N GLY A 45 4.33 -9.61 -8.20
CA GLY A 45 4.12 -8.50 -7.27
C GLY A 45 2.85 -7.70 -7.53
N GLN A 46 2.64 -7.20 -8.75
CA GLN A 46 1.57 -6.23 -9.06
C GLN A 46 0.18 -6.78 -8.72
N GLN A 47 -0.21 -7.87 -9.38
CA GLN A 47 -1.49 -8.54 -9.15
C GLN A 47 -1.67 -8.93 -7.67
N GLN A 48 -0.67 -9.59 -7.08
CA GLN A 48 -0.73 -10.06 -5.70
C GLN A 48 -0.92 -8.92 -4.68
N ILE A 49 -0.29 -7.77 -4.90
CA ILE A 49 -0.47 -6.59 -4.04
C ILE A 49 -1.91 -6.06 -4.13
N TRP A 50 -2.50 -6.06 -5.32
CA TRP A 50 -3.89 -5.61 -5.47
C TRP A 50 -4.91 -6.61 -4.95
N GLU A 51 -4.63 -7.92 -5.03
CA GLU A 51 -5.43 -8.95 -4.37
C GLU A 51 -5.44 -8.75 -2.84
N LEU A 52 -4.27 -8.54 -2.23
CA LEU A 52 -4.18 -8.22 -0.79
C LEU A 52 -4.91 -6.91 -0.44
N THR A 53 -4.89 -5.94 -1.35
CA THR A 53 -5.58 -4.66 -1.20
C THR A 53 -7.10 -4.80 -1.31
N GLU A 54 -7.57 -5.65 -2.21
CA GLU A 54 -8.97 -6.02 -2.35
C GLU A 54 -9.49 -6.71 -1.08
N GLU A 55 -8.73 -7.67 -0.56
CA GLU A 55 -9.07 -8.40 0.67
C GLU A 55 -9.29 -7.43 1.84
N ILE A 56 -8.37 -6.50 2.07
CA ILE A 56 -8.46 -5.56 3.19
C ILE A 56 -9.55 -4.51 2.99
N CYS A 57 -9.82 -4.08 1.75
CA CYS A 57 -10.93 -3.18 1.44
C CYS A 57 -12.29 -3.86 1.64
N THR A 58 -12.40 -5.14 1.25
CA THR A 58 -13.61 -5.93 1.44
C THR A 58 -13.86 -6.18 2.92
N LYS A 59 -12.80 -6.51 3.69
CA LYS A 59 -12.88 -6.64 5.16
C LYS A 59 -13.35 -5.34 5.83
N LYS A 60 -12.97 -4.20 5.28
CA LYS A 60 -13.44 -2.87 5.73
C LYS A 60 -14.92 -2.61 5.44
N GLY A 61 -15.53 -3.39 4.53
CA GLY A 61 -16.90 -3.19 4.04
C GLY A 61 -17.01 -2.19 2.89
N LEU A 62 -15.90 -1.94 2.19
CA LEU A 62 -15.87 -1.07 1.01
C LEU A 62 -16.10 -1.91 -0.25
N LYS A 63 -16.87 -1.35 -1.20
CA LYS A 63 -16.97 -1.93 -2.54
C LYS A 63 -15.61 -1.81 -3.22
N TRP A 64 -15.05 -2.95 -3.62
CA TRP A 64 -13.83 -2.98 -4.39
C TRP A 64 -14.05 -2.46 -5.81
N ASN A 65 -13.15 -1.60 -6.26
CA ASN A 65 -13.03 -1.20 -7.66
C ASN A 65 -11.58 -1.44 -8.06
N PRO A 66 -11.31 -2.24 -9.11
CA PRO A 66 -9.96 -2.47 -9.58
C PRO A 66 -9.19 -1.17 -9.81
N PRO A 67 -7.88 -1.14 -9.49
CA PRO A 67 -7.07 0.06 -9.62
C PRO A 67 -6.98 0.47 -11.10
N SER A 68 -7.14 1.77 -11.35
CA SER A 68 -6.71 2.42 -12.59
C SER A 68 -5.70 3.50 -12.23
N LEU A 69 -4.87 3.91 -13.20
CA LEU A 69 -3.94 5.02 -12.99
C LEU A 69 -4.67 6.28 -12.48
N GLY A 70 -5.84 6.58 -13.02
CA GLY A 70 -6.69 7.68 -12.56
C GLY A 70 -7.14 7.53 -11.09
N LEU A 71 -7.54 6.32 -10.69
CA LEU A 71 -7.93 6.06 -9.30
C LEU A 71 -6.74 6.18 -8.33
N ILE A 72 -5.56 5.68 -8.72
CA ILE A 72 -4.36 5.76 -7.89
C ILE A 72 -3.94 7.23 -7.71
N LEU A 73 -3.90 8.01 -8.79
CA LEU A 73 -3.56 9.44 -8.72
C LEU A 73 -4.62 10.26 -7.98
N GLY A 74 -5.88 9.85 -8.10
CA GLY A 74 -7.03 10.45 -7.43
C GLY A 74 -7.25 9.95 -6.00
N ALA A 75 -6.42 9.05 -5.47
CA ALA A 75 -6.63 8.42 -4.15
C ALA A 75 -6.81 9.44 -3.01
N GLY A 76 -6.27 10.65 -3.16
CA GLY A 76 -6.43 11.74 -2.20
C GLY A 76 -7.83 12.35 -2.12
N ILE A 77 -8.66 12.20 -3.15
CA ILE A 77 -9.96 12.86 -3.30
C ILE A 77 -11.12 11.89 -3.55
N ILE A 78 -10.84 10.61 -3.74
CA ILE A 78 -11.86 9.59 -4.00
C ILE A 78 -12.73 9.41 -2.76
N LYS A 79 -14.05 9.39 -2.98
CA LYS A 79 -15.03 8.97 -1.98
C LYS A 79 -15.28 7.47 -2.14
N PRO A 80 -14.98 6.64 -1.12
CA PRO A 80 -15.23 5.22 -1.21
C PRO A 80 -16.73 4.93 -1.26
N THR A 81 -17.10 3.83 -1.90
CA THR A 81 -18.47 3.32 -1.84
C THR A 81 -18.51 2.23 -0.79
N LYS A 82 -19.48 2.28 0.13
CA LYS A 82 -19.73 1.21 1.09
C LYS A 82 -20.75 0.22 0.55
N LEU A 83 -20.63 -1.04 0.95
CA LEU A 83 -21.64 -2.05 0.68
C LEU A 83 -22.93 -1.75 1.45
N GLU A 84 -22.79 -1.21 2.68
CA GLU A 84 -23.90 -0.81 3.53
C GLU A 84 -23.63 0.55 4.18
N GLY A 85 -24.64 1.43 4.15
CA GLY A 85 -24.57 2.76 4.75
C GLY A 85 -23.71 3.76 3.96
N GLN A 86 -23.42 4.91 4.58
CA GLN A 86 -22.65 5.98 3.97
C GLN A 86 -21.16 5.89 4.36
N PRO A 87 -20.23 6.20 3.44
CA PRO A 87 -18.81 6.26 3.74
C PRO A 87 -18.49 7.36 4.75
N SER A 88 -17.63 7.04 5.72
CA SER A 88 -17.09 7.99 6.69
C SER A 88 -15.79 8.64 6.20
N ASP A 89 -15.36 9.68 6.91
CA ASP A 89 -14.03 10.29 6.77
C ASP A 89 -12.89 9.27 6.95
N GLY A 90 -13.04 8.35 7.92
CA GLY A 90 -12.12 7.26 8.16
C GLY A 90 -12.04 6.27 7.00
N ASP A 91 -13.16 5.98 6.33
CA ASP A 91 -13.18 5.10 5.16
C ASP A 91 -12.42 5.72 3.98
N ALA A 92 -12.63 7.02 3.74
CA ALA A 92 -11.92 7.73 2.67
C ALA A 92 -10.42 7.81 2.94
N ARG A 93 -10.04 8.07 4.21
CA ARG A 93 -8.65 8.08 4.64
C ARG A 93 -8.01 6.70 4.53
N PHE A 94 -8.73 5.64 4.90
CA PHE A 94 -8.27 4.25 4.77
C PHE A 94 -7.96 3.93 3.31
N LEU A 95 -8.92 4.14 2.40
CA LEU A 95 -8.74 3.85 0.99
C LEU A 95 -7.56 4.63 0.41
N ARG A 96 -7.43 5.92 0.75
CA ARG A 96 -6.28 6.74 0.34
C ARG A 96 -4.94 6.11 0.74
N ILE A 97 -4.83 5.67 1.99
CA ILE A 97 -3.59 5.08 2.53
C ILE A 97 -3.30 3.77 1.78
N VAL A 98 -4.23 2.82 1.78
CA VAL A 98 -3.95 1.48 1.22
C VAL A 98 -3.67 1.55 -0.28
N MET A 99 -4.41 2.36 -1.04
CA MET A 99 -4.14 2.55 -2.48
C MET A 99 -2.75 3.13 -2.73
N SER A 100 -2.34 4.14 -1.95
CA SER A 100 -1.05 4.80 -2.13
C SER A 100 0.13 3.91 -1.73
N GLU A 101 0.03 3.21 -0.60
CA GLU A 101 1.07 2.28 -0.14
C GLU A 101 1.24 1.11 -1.10
N SER A 102 0.13 0.59 -1.63
CA SER A 102 0.14 -0.51 -2.59
C SER A 102 0.78 -0.10 -3.91
N ALA A 103 0.37 1.03 -4.50
CA ALA A 103 0.98 1.57 -5.70
C ALA A 103 2.48 1.87 -5.50
N HIS A 104 2.86 2.42 -4.34
CA HIS A 104 4.26 2.66 -4.00
C HIS A 104 5.06 1.36 -3.94
N LEU A 105 4.52 0.31 -3.32
CA LEU A 105 5.19 -0.98 -3.24
C LEU A 105 5.33 -1.62 -4.63
N VAL A 106 4.30 -1.59 -5.47
CA VAL A 106 4.37 -2.06 -6.87
C VAL A 106 5.52 -1.36 -7.60
N TRP A 107 5.56 -0.03 -7.52
CA TRP A 107 6.64 0.77 -8.12
C TRP A 107 8.03 0.40 -7.57
N LYS A 108 8.13 0.18 -6.25
CA LYS A 108 9.38 -0.19 -5.58
C LYS A 108 9.88 -1.56 -6.04
N LEU A 109 9.01 -2.56 -6.14
CA LEU A 109 9.37 -3.89 -6.64
C LEU A 109 9.86 -3.81 -8.10
N ARG A 110 9.17 -3.01 -8.94
CA ARG A 110 9.64 -2.72 -10.30
C ARG A 110 11.04 -2.12 -10.28
N CYS A 111 11.31 -1.12 -9.44
CA CYS A 111 12.62 -0.48 -9.36
C CYS A 111 13.72 -1.45 -8.90
N GLU A 112 13.44 -2.34 -7.93
CA GLU A 112 14.40 -3.36 -7.50
C GLU A 112 14.77 -4.31 -8.65
N ARG A 113 13.78 -4.73 -9.44
CA ARG A 113 14.02 -5.59 -10.60
C ARG A 113 14.76 -4.88 -11.74
N VAL A 114 14.19 -3.78 -12.24
CA VAL A 114 14.67 -3.12 -13.48
C VAL A 114 15.94 -2.32 -13.26
N ILE A 115 16.04 -1.60 -12.13
CA ILE A 115 17.16 -0.68 -11.88
C ILE A 115 18.30 -1.38 -11.13
N LYS A 116 17.97 -2.18 -10.10
CA LYS A 116 18.97 -2.87 -9.28
C LYS A 116 19.33 -4.27 -9.80
N GLY A 117 18.66 -4.75 -10.85
CA GLY A 117 18.93 -6.06 -11.44
C GLY A 117 18.62 -7.22 -10.49
N ARG A 118 17.69 -7.03 -9.56
CA ARG A 118 17.31 -8.08 -8.60
C ARG A 118 16.44 -9.13 -9.28
N ASP A 119 16.63 -10.38 -8.90
CA ASP A 119 15.77 -11.49 -9.29
C ASP A 119 14.30 -11.28 -8.88
N ALA A 120 13.42 -12.07 -9.49
CA ALA A 120 12.00 -12.05 -9.20
C ALA A 120 11.71 -12.28 -7.71
N HIS A 121 10.83 -11.46 -7.15
CA HIS A 121 10.39 -11.60 -5.77
C HIS A 121 9.49 -12.82 -5.60
N THR A 122 9.67 -13.55 -4.49
CA THR A 122 8.77 -14.65 -4.15
C THR A 122 7.45 -14.12 -3.62
N GLN A 123 6.38 -14.89 -3.79
CA GLN A 123 5.05 -14.53 -3.27
C GLN A 123 5.08 -14.26 -1.76
N GLY A 124 5.79 -15.08 -0.97
CA GLY A 124 5.93 -14.88 0.47
C GLY A 124 6.67 -13.58 0.83
N GLU A 125 7.68 -13.19 0.06
CA GLU A 125 8.36 -11.91 0.26
C GLU A 125 7.41 -10.72 -0.03
N ILE A 126 6.66 -10.78 -1.12
CA ILE A 126 5.70 -9.74 -1.53
C ILE A 126 4.64 -9.54 -0.45
N THR A 127 3.98 -10.62 -0.02
CA THR A 127 2.97 -10.57 1.05
C THR A 127 3.53 -9.96 2.32
N ARG A 128 4.70 -10.42 2.78
CA ARG A 128 5.33 -9.90 4.00
C ARG A 128 5.65 -8.41 3.90
N ARG A 129 6.16 -7.96 2.75
CA ARG A 129 6.48 -6.55 2.52
C ARG A 129 5.23 -5.67 2.51
N TRP A 130 4.16 -6.14 1.87
CA TRP A 130 2.88 -5.42 1.84
C TRP A 130 2.27 -5.31 3.24
N LYS A 131 2.20 -6.42 3.98
CA LYS A 131 1.74 -6.41 5.39
C LYS A 131 2.55 -5.44 6.24
N LYS A 132 3.89 -5.50 6.14
CA LYS A 132 4.78 -4.58 6.84
C LYS A 132 4.55 -3.11 6.46
N SER A 133 4.22 -2.79 5.21
CA SER A 133 3.87 -1.41 4.84
C SER A 133 2.57 -0.92 5.48
N ILE A 134 1.55 -1.79 5.55
CA ILE A 134 0.28 -1.45 6.20
C ILE A 134 0.45 -1.35 7.73
N GLU A 135 1.17 -2.28 8.35
CA GLU A 135 1.52 -2.24 9.78
C GLU A 135 2.26 -0.95 10.15
N ALA A 136 3.27 -0.55 9.36
CA ALA A 136 3.99 0.70 9.58
C ALA A 136 3.07 1.93 9.52
N ARG A 137 2.02 1.90 8.68
CA ARG A 137 1.00 2.96 8.62
C ARG A 137 0.10 2.97 9.85
N ILE A 138 -0.29 1.81 10.36
CA ILE A 138 -1.06 1.67 11.59
C ILE A 138 -0.24 2.20 12.77
N GLU A 139 1.02 1.76 12.91
CA GLU A 139 1.93 2.21 13.96
C GLU A 139 2.18 3.71 13.92
N LEU A 140 2.41 4.28 12.73
CA LEU A 140 2.55 5.72 12.57
C LEU A 140 1.29 6.46 13.01
N ASP A 141 0.11 5.98 12.59
CA ASP A 141 -1.15 6.60 12.98
C ASP A 141 -1.40 6.53 14.49
N ARG A 142 -1.04 5.42 15.14
CA ARG A 142 -1.06 5.27 16.61
C ARG A 142 -0.10 6.23 17.29
N LEU A 143 1.14 6.32 16.81
CA LEU A 143 2.12 7.25 17.36
C LEU A 143 1.59 8.70 17.27
N MET A 144 0.97 9.03 16.14
CA MET A 144 0.43 10.36 15.87
C MET A 144 -0.81 10.72 16.69
N THR A 145 -1.40 9.82 17.50
CA THR A 145 -2.46 10.18 18.49
C THR A 145 -1.89 10.70 19.81
N THR A 146 -0.57 10.63 20.01
CA THR A 146 0.07 11.06 21.26
C THR A 146 0.19 12.59 21.36
N THR A 147 0.13 13.11 22.59
CA THR A 147 0.16 14.55 22.87
C THR A 147 1.49 15.23 22.51
N GLN A 148 2.56 14.45 22.30
CA GLN A 148 3.88 14.95 21.87
C GLN A 148 3.80 15.71 20.54
N PHE A 149 2.82 15.39 19.69
CA PHE A 149 2.60 16.07 18.41
C PHE A 149 1.74 17.34 18.51
N ARG A 150 1.30 17.72 19.72
CA ARG A 150 0.52 18.94 20.02
C ARG A 150 -0.61 19.16 19.00
N LYS A 151 -0.57 20.26 18.24
CA LYS A 151 -1.58 20.64 17.23
C LYS A 151 -1.59 19.76 15.97
N ARG A 152 -0.58 18.90 15.79
CA ARG A 152 -0.48 17.95 14.65
C ARG A 152 -0.92 16.53 15.03
N CYS A 153 -1.41 16.34 16.25
CA CYS A 153 -1.94 15.08 16.72
C CYS A 153 -3.20 14.68 15.93
N LEU A 154 -3.31 13.40 15.58
CA LEU A 154 -4.51 12.83 15.01
C LEU A 154 -5.52 12.51 16.13
N SER A 155 -6.80 12.79 15.89
CA SER A 155 -7.83 12.36 16.83
C SER A 155 -7.90 10.83 16.88
N LYS A 156 -7.93 10.23 18.08
CA LYS A 156 -8.08 8.77 18.28
C LYS A 156 -9.27 8.20 17.51
N GLY A 157 -10.42 8.87 17.57
CA GLY A 157 -11.63 8.45 16.85
C GLY A 157 -11.47 8.41 15.32
N LEU A 158 -10.66 9.28 14.72
CA LEU A 158 -10.35 9.21 13.28
C LEU A 158 -9.49 7.99 12.96
N VAL A 159 -8.48 7.71 13.78
CA VAL A 159 -7.60 6.54 13.62
C VAL A 159 -8.40 5.24 13.78
N GLU A 160 -9.27 5.18 14.79
CA GLU A 160 -10.22 4.07 14.98
C GLU A 160 -11.13 3.91 13.77
N ARG A 161 -11.80 4.97 13.31
CA ARG A 161 -12.64 4.90 12.10
C ARG A 161 -11.84 4.48 10.87
N THR A 162 -10.58 4.89 10.74
CA THR A 162 -9.70 4.49 9.63
C THR A 162 -9.45 2.98 9.65
N TRP A 163 -9.10 2.40 10.78
CA TRP A 163 -8.63 1.00 10.84
C TRP A 163 -9.65 -0.01 11.41
N LYS A 164 -10.85 0.44 11.79
CA LYS A 164 -11.96 -0.42 12.24
C LYS A 164 -12.21 -1.57 11.26
N ASN A 165 -12.47 -2.77 11.78
CA ASN A 165 -12.70 -4.04 11.07
C ASN A 165 -11.48 -4.62 10.34
N VAL A 166 -10.38 -3.89 10.21
CA VAL A 166 -9.19 -4.37 9.50
C VAL A 166 -8.22 -5.09 10.45
N ILE A 167 -8.12 -4.59 11.68
CA ILE A 167 -7.18 -5.03 12.72
C ILE A 167 -7.59 -6.35 13.42
N THR A 168 -8.79 -6.88 13.18
CA THR A 168 -9.47 -7.80 14.11
C THR A 168 -9.05 -9.27 14.16
N ASP A 169 -8.02 -9.77 13.44
CA ASP A 169 -7.81 -11.25 13.39
C ASP A 169 -6.47 -11.81 13.84
N ASN A 170 -5.46 -11.02 14.26
CA ASN A 170 -4.20 -11.65 14.73
C ASN A 170 -3.38 -10.88 15.77
N ASP A 171 -3.74 -9.64 16.09
CA ASP A 171 -2.97 -8.88 17.06
C ASP A 171 -3.77 -8.75 18.35
N ASN A 172 -3.22 -9.29 19.44
CA ASN A 172 -3.63 -9.02 20.83
C ASN A 172 -3.53 -7.52 21.10
N LEU A 173 -4.45 -6.73 20.56
CA LEU A 173 -4.50 -5.30 20.74
C LEU A 173 -5.53 -5.00 21.84
N PRO A 174 -5.15 -4.22 22.87
CA PRO A 174 -6.07 -3.84 23.94
C PRO A 174 -7.32 -3.15 23.39
N ASP A 175 -8.43 -3.20 24.13
CA ASP A 175 -9.69 -2.51 23.79
C ASP A 175 -9.49 -1.00 23.50
N GLU A 176 -8.41 -0.39 24.01
CA GLU A 176 -7.91 0.94 23.66
C GLU A 176 -6.54 0.91 22.94
N TRP A 177 -6.46 0.27 21.77
CA TRP A 177 -5.21 0.16 21.00
C TRP A 177 -4.65 1.51 20.49
N THR A 178 -5.45 2.58 20.54
CA THR A 178 -5.05 3.96 20.23
C THR A 178 -4.40 4.71 21.41
N GLY A 179 -4.21 4.04 22.56
CA GLY A 179 -3.46 4.50 23.74
C GLY A 179 -1.94 4.39 23.61
N GLU A 180 -1.22 4.86 24.64
CA GLU A 180 0.23 5.12 24.64
C GLU A 180 1.06 4.02 23.98
N ALA A 181 2.03 4.45 23.15
CA ALA A 181 2.92 3.62 22.36
C ALA A 181 3.88 2.79 23.25
N GLY A 182 3.34 1.75 23.88
CA GLY A 182 4.12 0.66 24.47
C GLY A 182 4.51 -0.35 23.38
N VAL A 183 5.78 -0.76 23.37
CA VAL A 183 6.28 -1.80 22.47
C VAL A 183 5.64 -3.14 22.85
N LEU A 184 4.97 -3.79 21.89
CA LEU A 184 4.48 -5.17 22.03
C LEU A 184 5.69 -6.12 22.06
N VAL A 185 6.15 -6.47 23.26
CA VAL A 185 7.09 -7.58 23.49
C VAL A 185 6.37 -8.63 24.35
N GLY A 186 5.88 -9.68 23.70
CA GLY A 186 5.33 -10.85 24.35
C GLY A 186 5.90 -12.12 23.73
N ARG A 187 7.08 -12.57 24.19
CA ARG A 187 7.50 -13.97 24.04
C ARG A 187 6.90 -14.77 25.20
N ARG A 188 6.00 -15.71 24.92
CA ARG A 188 5.72 -16.80 25.86
C ARG A 188 6.82 -17.84 25.72
N SER A 189 7.79 -17.81 26.63
CA SER A 189 8.63 -18.96 26.94
C SER A 189 7.75 -19.95 27.71
N GLY A 190 7.62 -21.18 27.22
CA GLY A 190 6.88 -22.24 27.89
C GLY A 190 7.48 -22.59 29.26
N GLN A 191 6.60 -22.85 30.22
CA GLN A 191 6.85 -23.73 31.36
C GLN A 191 5.67 -24.69 31.44
N GLY A 192 5.98 -25.97 31.47
CA GLY A 192 5.07 -27.11 31.39
C GLY A 192 5.81 -28.28 30.77
#